data_AF-A0A8C5II73-F1
#
_entry.id   AF-A0A8C5II73-F1
#
_cell.length_a   1.000
_cell.length_b   1.000
_cell.length_c   1.000
_cell.angle_alpha   90.00
_cell.angle_beta   90.00
_cell.angle_gamma   90.00
#
_symmetry.space_group_name_H-M   'P 1'
#
loop_
_entity.id
_entity.type
_entity.pdbx_description
1 polymer ?
#
loop_
_entity_poly.entity_id
_entity_poly.type
_entity_poly.pdbx_seq_one_letter_code
_entity_poly.pdbx_strand_id
1 'polypeptide(L)'
;MSLIEGMKVFPSQISFGFGGILWFHLAEPSCGTHHISCHLQDKVLISLNKKVQEVYFQCTGDNEANLPTVEMLKVIEKQLIDLLDSVERIPAAKIEKAVKDIRREQRARLREEKQKQARHQQDEGLKRDMEKSQVPEENKVSAGVCGNTSPHSSLWRSWGYLDIKCLREKYS
;
A
#
# COMPACT_ATOMS: atom_id res chain seq x y z
N MET A 1 -32.91 -45.61 -37.72
CA MET A 1 -32.61 -46.32 -38.99
C MET A 1 -31.70 -45.38 -39.75
N SER A 2 -30.40 -45.64 -39.88
CA SER A 2 -29.78 -46.70 -40.69
C SER A 2 -28.39 -46.98 -40.12
N LEU A 3 -28.10 -48.21 -39.68
CA LEU A 3 -27.59 -49.36 -40.43
C LEU A 3 -26.05 -49.46 -40.30
N ILE A 4 -25.65 -50.58 -39.72
CA ILE A 4 -24.30 -51.00 -39.37
C ILE A 4 -23.73 -51.74 -40.58
N GLU A 5 -22.62 -51.28 -41.15
CA GLU A 5 -21.69 -52.03 -42.01
C GLU A 5 -20.31 -51.40 -41.73
N GLY A 6 -19.24 -52.07 -41.34
CA GLY A 6 -18.70 -53.34 -41.81
C GLY A 6 -17.31 -53.06 -42.41
N MET A 7 -16.25 -53.01 -41.60
CA MET A 7 -14.87 -52.99 -42.12
C MET A 7 -14.02 -54.07 -41.43
N LYS A 8 -13.42 -54.87 -42.31
CA LYS A 8 -12.77 -56.15 -42.10
C LYS A 8 -11.44 -56.02 -41.36
N VAL A 9 -11.26 -56.94 -40.43
CA VAL A 9 -9.99 -57.40 -39.87
C VAL A 9 -9.10 -57.98 -40.97
N PHE A 10 -7.90 -57.44 -41.13
CA PHE A 10 -6.69 -58.13 -41.63
C PHE A 10 -5.47 -57.33 -41.18
N PRO A 11 -4.51 -57.97 -40.50
CA PRO A 11 -3.16 -57.90 -41.02
C PRO A 11 -2.57 -59.29 -41.18
N SER A 12 -2.07 -59.49 -42.39
CA SER A 12 -1.24 -60.58 -42.88
C SER A 12 -0.04 -60.88 -41.98
N GLN A 13 0.04 -62.14 -41.59
CA GLN A 13 1.27 -62.83 -41.20
C GLN A 13 2.34 -62.62 -42.27
N ILE A 14 3.47 -62.02 -41.91
CA ILE A 14 4.72 -62.08 -42.67
C ILE A 14 5.72 -62.80 -41.77
N SER A 15 5.88 -64.10 -42.01
CA SER A 15 6.98 -64.87 -41.49
C SER A 15 8.23 -64.59 -42.33
N PHE A 16 9.29 -64.11 -41.70
CA PHE A 16 10.65 -64.26 -42.21
C PHE A 16 11.49 -64.91 -41.10
N GLY A 17 11.98 -66.10 -41.40
CA GLY A 17 12.98 -66.81 -40.59
C GLY A 17 14.39 -66.27 -40.82
N PHE A 18 15.34 -66.85 -40.07
CA PHE A 18 16.74 -66.45 -39.87
C PHE A 18 16.85 -65.32 -38.82
N GLY A 19 17.39 -65.52 -37.62
CA GLY A 19 18.66 -66.17 -37.32
C GLY A 19 19.72 -65.08 -37.20
N GLY A 20 20.17 -64.76 -35.99
CA GLY A 20 21.35 -63.93 -35.76
C GLY A 20 21.11 -62.62 -35.01
N ILE A 21 21.79 -62.52 -33.88
CA ILE A 21 22.00 -61.32 -33.06
C ILE A 21 22.52 -60.19 -33.97
N LEU A 22 21.70 -59.16 -34.21
CA LEU A 22 22.22 -57.88 -34.65
C LEU A 22 22.10 -56.91 -33.49
N TRP A 23 23.23 -56.77 -32.83
CA TRP A 23 23.61 -55.66 -31.96
C TRP A 23 22.76 -54.42 -32.21
N PHE A 24 21.93 -54.11 -31.22
CA PHE A 24 21.47 -52.77 -30.95
C PHE A 24 22.74 -51.89 -30.89
N HIS A 25 23.03 -51.22 -32.01
CA HIS A 25 24.11 -50.24 -32.10
C HIS A 25 23.70 -49.10 -31.18
N LEU A 26 24.11 -49.22 -29.92
CA LEU A 26 24.12 -48.18 -28.92
C LEU A 26 25.07 -47.11 -29.46
N ALA A 27 24.53 -46.24 -30.31
CA ALA A 27 25.17 -44.98 -30.63
C ALA A 27 25.17 -44.17 -29.33
N GLU A 28 26.23 -44.34 -28.55
CA GLU A 28 26.61 -43.37 -27.54
C GLU A 28 26.74 -42.00 -28.22
N PRO A 29 26.00 -40.97 -27.80
CA PRO A 29 26.31 -39.62 -28.21
C PRO A 29 27.52 -39.19 -27.38
N SER A 30 28.70 -39.24 -27.99
CA SER A 30 29.93 -38.66 -27.45
C SER A 30 29.72 -37.18 -27.16
N CYS A 31 29.60 -36.81 -25.88
CA CYS A 31 29.39 -35.43 -25.43
C CYS A 31 30.72 -34.64 -25.48
N GLY A 32 30.99 -33.95 -26.58
CA GLY A 32 32.19 -33.11 -26.75
C GLY A 32 32.02 -31.63 -26.40
N THR A 33 30.78 -31.14 -26.28
CA THR A 33 30.47 -29.69 -26.10
C THR A 33 29.47 -29.40 -24.98
N HIS A 34 28.99 -30.42 -24.27
CA HIS A 34 27.92 -30.31 -23.25
C HIS A 34 28.39 -29.76 -21.89
N HIS A 35 29.70 -29.72 -21.62
CA HIS A 35 30.21 -29.41 -20.28
C HIS A 35 30.03 -27.93 -19.88
N ILE A 36 30.16 -27.00 -20.84
CA ILE A 36 30.04 -25.56 -20.57
C ILE A 36 28.56 -25.15 -20.40
N SER A 37 27.65 -25.75 -21.18
CA SER A 37 26.21 -25.49 -21.08
C SER A 37 25.61 -26.06 -19.79
N CYS A 38 26.06 -27.25 -19.36
CA CYS A 38 25.62 -27.88 -18.11
C CYS A 38 26.02 -27.04 -16.88
N HIS A 39 27.27 -26.59 -16.80
CA HIS A 39 27.74 -25.77 -15.68
C HIS A 39 27.04 -24.40 -15.57
N LEU A 40 26.61 -23.80 -16.68
CA LEU A 40 25.79 -22.58 -16.67
C LEU A 40 24.37 -22.87 -16.17
N GLN A 41 23.77 -23.97 -16.61
CA GLN A 41 22.45 -24.40 -16.16
C GLN A 41 22.44 -24.72 -14.65
N ASP A 42 23.48 -25.39 -14.15
CA ASP A 42 23.64 -25.69 -12.73
C ASP A 42 23.77 -24.43 -11.87
N LYS A 43 24.53 -23.43 -12.35
CA LYS A 43 24.64 -22.13 -11.67
C LYS A 43 23.30 -21.42 -11.55
N VAL A 44 22.50 -21.46 -12.62
CA VAL A 44 21.15 -20.86 -12.62
C VAL A 44 20.25 -21.60 -11.64
N LEU A 45 20.29 -22.93 -11.63
CA LEU A 45 19.47 -23.76 -10.73
C LEU A 45 19.84 -23.52 -9.25
N ILE A 46 21.13 -23.44 -8.93
CA ILE A 46 21.61 -23.12 -7.58
C ILE A 46 21.15 -21.72 -7.15
N SER A 47 21.28 -20.72 -8.04
CA SER A 47 20.85 -19.35 -7.76
C SER A 47 19.35 -19.25 -7.51
N LEU A 48 18.56 -19.97 -8.30
CA LEU A 48 17.11 -20.07 -8.12
C LEU A 48 16.78 -20.71 -6.78
N ASN A 49 17.37 -21.87 -6.47
CA ASN A 49 17.09 -22.57 -5.22
C ASN A 49 17.42 -21.70 -3.99
N LYS A 50 18.55 -20.99 -4.02
CA LYS A 50 18.92 -20.03 -2.96
C LYS A 50 17.88 -18.92 -2.75
N LYS A 51 17.39 -18.32 -3.84
CA LYS A 51 16.37 -17.27 -3.75
C LYS A 51 15.04 -17.81 -3.24
N VAL A 52 14.64 -19.00 -3.69
CA VAL A 52 13.42 -19.66 -3.21
C VAL A 52 13.55 -20.00 -1.72
N GLN A 53 14.71 -20.44 -1.25
CA GLN A 53 14.99 -20.66 0.17
C GLN A 53 14.86 -19.39 1.00
N GLU A 54 15.43 -18.28 0.51
CA GLU A 54 15.33 -16.98 1.19
C GLU A 54 13.88 -16.53 1.34
N VAL A 55 13.09 -16.58 0.25
CA VAL A 55 11.68 -16.20 0.28
C VAL A 55 10.88 -17.14 1.19
N TYR A 56 11.12 -18.44 1.11
CA TYR A 56 10.47 -19.43 1.97
C TYR A 56 10.72 -19.16 3.46
N PHE A 57 11.97 -18.84 3.82
CA PHE A 57 12.32 -18.50 5.20
C PHE A 57 11.62 -17.22 5.65
N GLN A 58 11.57 -16.18 4.81
CA GLN A 58 10.88 -14.93 5.15
C GLN A 58 9.36 -15.14 5.33
N CYS A 59 8.76 -16.04 4.55
CA CYS A 59 7.34 -16.35 4.65
C CYS A 59 7.02 -17.22 5.88
N THR A 60 7.83 -18.26 6.14
CA THR A 60 7.50 -19.31 7.13
C THR A 60 8.20 -19.11 8.47
N GLY A 61 9.34 -18.42 8.52
CA GLY A 61 10.20 -18.30 9.70
C GLY A 61 11.05 -19.55 9.99
N ASP A 62 10.88 -20.63 9.22
CA ASP A 62 11.56 -21.90 9.39
C ASP A 62 12.77 -22.03 8.46
N ASN A 63 13.96 -22.20 9.03
CA ASN A 63 15.21 -22.41 8.28
C ASN A 63 15.51 -23.89 7.96
N GLU A 64 14.74 -24.82 8.53
CA GLU A 64 15.13 -26.24 8.64
C GLU A 64 14.30 -27.17 7.76
N ALA A 65 14.07 -26.74 6.52
CA ALA A 65 13.31 -27.50 5.55
C ALA A 65 14.25 -27.97 4.42
N ASN A 66 14.66 -29.25 4.47
CA ASN A 66 15.26 -29.96 3.32
C ASN A 66 14.19 -30.26 2.25
N LEU A 67 13.33 -29.28 1.95
CA LEU A 67 12.27 -29.42 0.98
C LEU A 67 12.82 -29.19 -0.43
N PRO A 68 12.36 -29.97 -1.42
CA PRO A 68 12.67 -29.69 -2.80
C PRO A 68 12.05 -28.33 -3.19
N THR A 69 12.74 -27.57 -4.06
CA THR A 69 12.37 -26.20 -4.44
C THR A 69 10.91 -26.04 -4.85
N VAL A 70 10.33 -27.04 -5.54
CA VAL A 70 8.92 -27.03 -5.96
C VAL A 70 7.96 -27.08 -4.76
N GLU A 71 8.27 -27.88 -3.73
CA GLU A 71 7.43 -27.92 -2.52
C GLU A 71 7.53 -26.63 -1.72
N MET A 72 8.72 -26.00 -1.68
CA MET A 72 8.88 -24.68 -1.08
C MET A 72 8.01 -23.63 -1.78
N LEU A 73 7.97 -23.65 -3.12
CA LEU A 73 7.12 -22.75 -3.90
C LEU A 73 5.63 -22.96 -3.63
N LYS A 74 5.17 -24.21 -3.51
CA LYS A 74 3.76 -24.49 -3.15
C LYS A 74 3.39 -23.93 -1.77
N VAL A 75 4.29 -24.02 -0.80
CA VAL A 75 4.06 -23.44 0.53
C VAL A 75 3.96 -21.92 0.45
N ILE A 76 4.87 -21.27 -0.28
CA ILE A 76 4.84 -19.82 -0.50
C ILE A 76 3.53 -19.40 -1.18
N GLU A 77 3.14 -20.09 -2.26
CA GLU A 77 1.91 -19.82 -3.00
C GLU A 77 0.68 -19.94 -2.10
N LYS A 78 0.62 -21.01 -1.30
CA LYS A 78 -0.46 -21.19 -0.32
C LYS A 78 -0.53 -20.04 0.67
N GLN A 79 0.60 -19.64 1.27
CA GLN A 79 0.62 -18.55 2.24
C GLN A 79 0.16 -17.23 1.61
N LEU A 80 0.56 -16.96 0.36
CA LEU A 80 0.10 -15.78 -0.37
C LEU A 80 -1.42 -15.80 -0.56
N ILE A 81 -1.98 -16.94 -0.98
CA ILE A 81 -3.43 -17.11 -1.15
C ILE A 81 -4.15 -16.90 0.19
N ASP A 82 -3.69 -17.54 1.27
CA ASP A 82 -4.31 -17.42 2.60
C ASP A 82 -4.30 -15.96 3.09
N LEU A 83 -3.22 -15.21 2.83
CA LEU A 83 -3.12 -13.80 3.16
C LEU A 83 -4.08 -12.95 2.33
N LEU A 84 -4.16 -13.17 1.01
CA LEU A 84 -5.08 -12.45 0.14
C LEU A 84 -6.54 -12.69 0.54
N ASP A 85 -6.89 -13.94 0.82
CA ASP A 85 -8.19 -14.34 1.36
C ASP A 85 -8.49 -13.60 2.67
N SER A 86 -7.51 -13.50 3.57
CA SER A 86 -7.68 -12.81 4.85
C SER A 86 -7.99 -11.32 4.67
N VAL A 87 -7.37 -10.69 3.67
CA VAL A 87 -7.56 -9.27 3.33
C VAL A 87 -8.94 -9.05 2.70
N GLU A 88 -9.38 -9.93 1.80
CA GLU A 88 -10.69 -9.84 1.17
C GLU A 88 -11.83 -10.08 2.18
N ARG A 89 -11.61 -10.96 3.16
CA ARG A 89 -12.60 -11.28 4.20
C ARG A 89 -12.70 -10.21 5.29
N ILE A 90 -11.90 -9.14 5.26
CA ILE A 90 -11.99 -8.07 6.27
C ILE A 90 -13.38 -7.42 6.16
N PRO A 91 -14.21 -7.50 7.21
CA PRO A 91 -15.56 -6.97 7.14
C PRO A 91 -15.54 -5.43 7.07
N ALA A 92 -16.35 -4.87 6.18
CA ALA A 92 -16.45 -3.42 5.98
C ALA A 92 -16.71 -2.63 7.27
N ALA A 93 -17.46 -3.20 8.22
CA ALA A 93 -17.73 -2.59 9.52
C ALA A 93 -16.45 -2.34 10.36
N LYS A 94 -15.45 -3.23 10.29
CA LYS A 94 -14.17 -3.03 10.98
C LYS A 94 -13.37 -1.89 10.33
N ILE A 95 -13.39 -1.83 9.00
CA ILE A 95 -12.73 -0.77 8.22
C ILE A 95 -13.38 0.59 8.54
N GLU A 96 -14.72 0.65 8.49
CA GLU A 96 -15.45 1.87 8.79
C GLU A 96 -15.18 2.36 10.21
N LYS A 97 -15.17 1.45 11.20
CA LYS A 97 -14.81 1.79 12.58
C LYS A 97 -13.39 2.36 12.67
N ALA A 98 -12.40 1.70 12.06
CA ALA A 98 -11.02 2.17 12.06
C ALA A 98 -10.88 3.57 11.43
N VAL A 99 -11.51 3.79 10.27
CA VAL A 99 -11.52 5.09 9.58
C VAL A 99 -12.21 6.16 10.44
N LYS A 100 -13.33 5.81 11.09
CA LYS A 100 -14.05 6.71 11.98
C LYS A 100 -13.21 7.10 13.19
N ASP A 101 -12.47 6.16 13.76
CA ASP A 101 -11.59 6.41 14.91
C ASP A 101 -10.40 7.29 14.51
N ILE A 102 -9.77 7.05 13.35
CA ILE A 102 -8.74 7.95 12.78
C ILE A 102 -9.30 9.37 12.60
N ARG A 103 -10.49 9.50 12.00
CA ARG A 103 -11.15 10.81 11.80
C ARG A 103 -11.55 11.48 13.12
N ARG A 104 -11.94 10.72 14.14
CA ARG A 104 -12.24 11.25 15.49
C ARG A 104 -10.98 11.80 16.12
N GLU A 105 -9.90 11.03 16.08
CA GLU A 105 -8.61 11.41 16.65
C GLU A 105 -8.04 12.67 15.99
N GLN A 106 -8.03 12.73 14.65
CA GLN A 106 -7.60 13.92 13.92
C GLN A 106 -8.40 15.17 14.31
N ARG A 107 -9.73 15.03 14.46
CA ARG A 107 -10.58 16.15 14.91
C ARG A 107 -10.33 16.53 16.37
N ALA A 108 -10.01 15.56 17.23
CA ALA A 108 -9.66 15.84 18.63
C ALA A 108 -8.36 16.66 18.70
N ARG A 109 -7.32 16.21 18.01
CA ARG A 109 -6.04 16.93 17.91
C ARG A 109 -6.21 18.37 17.42
N LEU A 110 -7.00 18.59 16.36
CA LEU A 110 -7.24 19.95 15.86
C LEU A 110 -7.94 20.86 16.88
N ARG A 111 -8.88 20.32 17.67
CA ARG A 111 -9.57 21.10 18.72
C ARG A 111 -8.63 21.43 19.86
N GLU A 112 -7.79 20.47 20.26
CA GLU A 112 -6.80 20.67 21.31
C GLU A 112 -5.81 21.77 20.93
N GLU A 113 -5.29 21.74 19.70
CA GLU A 113 -4.37 22.79 19.21
C GLU A 113 -5.02 24.17 19.16
N LYS A 114 -6.28 24.28 18.71
CA LYS A 114 -7.03 25.54 18.77
C LYS A 114 -7.23 26.03 20.20
N GLN A 115 -7.52 25.11 21.13
CA GLN A 115 -7.72 25.46 22.53
C GLN A 115 -6.41 25.91 23.19
N LYS A 116 -5.28 25.25 22.88
CA LYS A 116 -3.94 25.67 23.32
C LYS A 116 -3.61 27.07 22.81
N GLN A 117 -3.85 27.35 21.53
CA GLN A 117 -3.63 28.68 20.94
C GLN A 117 -4.48 29.75 21.63
N ALA A 118 -5.76 29.47 21.88
CA ALA A 118 -6.64 30.42 22.58
C ALA A 118 -6.18 30.69 24.02
N ARG A 119 -5.79 29.65 24.76
CA ARG A 119 -5.22 29.79 26.11
C ARG A 119 -3.95 30.62 26.09
N HIS A 120 -3.03 30.33 25.17
CA HIS A 120 -1.79 31.09 25.04
C HIS A 120 -2.03 32.57 24.75
N GLN A 121 -2.97 32.89 23.85
CA GLN A 121 -3.34 34.29 23.58
C GLN A 121 -3.96 34.99 24.80
N GLN A 122 -4.78 34.28 25.58
CA GLN A 122 -5.36 34.81 26.81
C GLN A 122 -4.28 35.08 27.87
N ASP A 123 -3.38 34.12 28.08
CA ASP A 123 -2.29 34.24 29.06
C ASP A 123 -1.34 35.38 28.69
N GLU A 124 -0.99 35.53 27.40
CA GLU A 124 -0.19 36.66 26.91
C GLU A 124 -0.91 38.02 27.06
N GLY A 125 -2.24 38.03 26.94
CA GLY A 125 -3.05 39.22 27.22
C GLY A 125 -3.00 39.61 28.69
N LEU A 126 -3.27 38.66 29.58
CA LEU A 126 -3.21 38.86 31.03
C LEU A 126 -1.82 39.33 31.47
N LYS A 127 -0.76 38.72 30.93
CA LYS A 127 0.62 39.10 31.23
C LYS A 127 0.92 40.55 30.83
N ARG A 128 0.48 40.98 29.63
CA ARG A 128 0.65 42.37 29.16
C ARG A 128 -0.11 43.38 30.04
N ASP A 129 -1.31 43.04 30.49
CA ASP A 129 -2.11 43.92 31.36
C ASP A 129 -1.53 44.01 32.78
N MET A 130 -0.97 42.91 33.29
CA MET A 130 -0.22 42.89 34.54
C MET A 130 1.04 43.77 34.46
N GLU A 131 1.81 43.67 33.38
CA GLU A 131 3.01 44.48 33.17
C GLU A 131 2.68 45.98 33.13
N LYS A 132 1.63 46.39 32.41
CA LYS A 132 1.16 47.78 32.37
C LYS A 132 0.75 48.31 33.75
N SER A 133 0.14 47.46 34.58
CA SER A 133 -0.32 47.85 35.92
C SER A 133 0.83 47.98 36.93
N GLN A 134 1.98 47.37 36.65
CA GLN A 134 3.19 47.44 37.49
C GLN A 134 4.10 48.62 37.15
N VAL A 135 3.84 49.35 36.05
CA VAL A 135 4.60 50.57 35.71
C VAL A 135 4.27 51.66 36.74
N PRO A 136 5.29 52.26 37.42
CA PRO A 136 5.06 53.29 38.42
C PRO A 136 4.32 54.50 37.83
N GLU A 137 3.39 55.07 38.59
CA GLU A 137 2.57 56.23 38.20
C GLU A 137 3.34 57.57 38.12
N GLU A 138 4.64 57.56 37.86
CA GLU A 138 5.47 58.77 37.83
C GLU A 138 5.31 59.62 36.56
N ASN A 139 4.51 59.16 35.58
CA ASN A 139 4.16 59.91 34.37
C ASN A 139 2.64 59.97 34.13
N LYS A 140 1.88 60.63 35.02
CA LYS A 140 0.49 61.03 34.72
C LYS A 140 0.46 62.37 33.99
N VAL A 141 0.77 62.38 32.70
CA VAL A 141 0.21 63.42 31.82
C VAL A 141 -1.21 62.98 31.54
N SER A 142 -2.18 63.77 31.99
CA SER A 142 -3.62 63.54 31.86
C SER A 142 -4.00 63.10 30.43
N ALA A 143 -4.19 61.80 30.25
CA ALA A 143 -4.75 61.24 29.03
C ALA A 143 -6.22 61.61 28.97
N GLY A 144 -6.57 62.51 28.05
CA GLY A 144 -7.91 63.01 27.86
C GLY A 144 -8.91 61.87 27.64
N VAL A 145 -10.05 61.98 28.34
CA VAL A 145 -11.23 61.14 28.12
C VAL A 145 -11.67 61.32 26.67
N CYS A 146 -11.43 60.33 25.82
CA CYS A 146 -12.13 60.24 24.54
C CYS A 146 -13.60 59.92 24.86
N GLY A 147 -14.47 60.92 24.70
CA GLY A 147 -15.91 60.75 24.86
C GLY A 147 -16.43 59.64 23.94
N ASN A 148 -17.26 58.76 24.50
CA ASN A 148 -17.95 57.72 23.77
C ASN A 148 -19.04 58.36 22.87
N THR A 149 -18.66 58.83 21.69
CA THR A 149 -19.57 58.97 20.55
C THR A 149 -19.12 57.99 19.47
N SER A 150 -19.91 56.93 19.33
CA SER A 150 -19.72 55.86 18.34
C SER A 150 -19.57 56.42 16.91
N PRO A 151 -18.45 56.15 16.20
CA PRO A 151 -18.30 56.52 14.79
C PRO A 151 -19.02 55.57 13.81
N HIS A 152 -19.93 54.72 14.27
CA HIS A 152 -20.44 53.60 13.47
C HIS A 152 -21.71 53.89 12.64
N SER A 153 -22.20 55.13 12.53
CA SER A 153 -23.44 55.39 11.74
C SER A 153 -23.22 56.01 10.35
N SER A 154 -22.04 56.55 10.03
CA SER A 154 -21.80 57.26 8.76
C SER A 154 -20.84 56.59 7.78
N LEU A 155 -20.03 55.59 8.19
CA LEU A 155 -19.10 54.89 7.29
C LEU A 155 -19.69 53.65 6.58
N TRP A 156 -20.80 53.09 7.08
CA TRP A 156 -21.43 51.89 6.49
C TRP A 156 -22.32 52.16 5.27
N ARG A 157 -22.58 53.43 4.94
CA ARG A 157 -23.31 53.77 3.69
C ARG A 157 -22.40 53.86 2.47
N SER A 158 -21.08 53.99 2.64
CA SER A 158 -20.15 54.12 1.52
C SER A 158 -19.46 52.80 1.16
N TRP A 159 -19.23 51.91 2.14
CA TRP A 159 -18.52 50.64 1.94
C TRP A 159 -19.44 49.40 1.92
N GLY A 160 -20.75 49.57 1.75
CA GLY A 160 -21.74 48.50 1.78
C GLY A 160 -22.41 48.14 0.44
N TYR A 161 -22.12 48.86 -0.66
CA TYR A 161 -22.78 48.63 -1.95
C TYR A 161 -21.82 48.26 -3.10
N LEU A 162 -20.52 48.40 -2.90
CA LEU A 162 -19.50 48.07 -3.91
C LEU A 162 -19.01 46.62 -3.81
N ASP A 163 -19.15 45.96 -2.66
CA ASP A 163 -18.64 44.60 -2.46
C ASP A 163 -19.58 43.49 -3.00
N ILE A 164 -20.90 43.76 -3.02
CA ILE A 164 -21.88 42.81 -3.59
C ILE A 164 -21.83 42.79 -5.12
N LYS A 165 -21.44 43.90 -5.78
CA LYS A 165 -21.18 43.90 -7.23
C LYS A 165 -19.90 43.15 -7.58
N CYS A 166 -18.83 43.31 -6.80
CA CYS A 166 -17.56 42.63 -7.05
C CYS A 166 -17.65 41.10 -6.89
N LEU A 167 -18.51 40.60 -5.98
CA LEU A 167 -18.75 39.16 -5.81
C LEU A 167 -19.62 38.54 -6.91
N ARG A 168 -20.45 39.31 -7.61
CA ARG A 168 -21.26 38.80 -8.74
C ARG A 168 -20.46 38.68 -10.03
N GLU A 169 -19.40 39.47 -10.19
CA GLU A 169 -18.56 39.49 -11.40
C GLU A 169 -17.42 38.44 -11.36
N LYS A 170 -17.14 37.87 -10.19
CA LYS A 170 -16.15 36.79 -9.99
C LYS A 170 -16.71 35.36 -10.09
N TYR A 171 -18.04 35.19 -10.10
CA TYR A 171 -18.71 33.89 -10.12
C TYR A 171 -19.79 33.79 -11.22
N SER A 172 -19.57 34.48 -12.35
CA SER A 172 -20.32 34.29 -13.60
C SER A 172 -19.40 33.84 -14.71
#